data_AF-A0A7T1M9N8-F1
#
_entry.id   AF-A0A7T1M9N8-F1
#
_cell.length_a   1.000
_cell.length_b   1.000
_cell.length_c   1.000
_cell.angle_alpha   90.00
_cell.angle_beta   90.00
_cell.angle_gamma   90.00
#
_symmetry.space_group_name_H-M   'P 1'
#
loop_
_entity.id
_entity.type
_entity.pdbx_description
1 polymer ?
#
loop_
_entity_poly.entity_id
_entity_poly.type
_entity_poly.pdbx_seq_one_letter_code
_entity_poly.pdbx_strand_id
1 'polypeptide(L)'
;MAEVDPSLAYAAPARSRVQPSGHEPLLGGSLRQQAVWVDEAVCIGCRYCAHVAGNTFLVEPVWGRSRAIRQDGDSTEIIQEAIDTCPVDCIHWVPYEDVAQLDERLRSQELLPLGYPSQSRVQRTLPRP
;
A
#
# COMPACT_ATOMS: atom_id res chain seq x y z
N MET A 1 10.34 29.82 -24.53
CA MET A 1 10.24 28.52 -23.83
C MET A 1 11.61 28.25 -23.26
N ALA A 2 11.76 28.28 -21.93
CA ALA A 2 13.08 28.15 -21.30
C ALA A 2 13.63 26.75 -21.56
N GLU A 3 14.85 26.71 -22.10
CA GLU A 3 15.59 25.49 -22.40
C GLU A 3 15.96 24.82 -21.07
N VAL A 4 15.38 23.64 -20.81
CA VAL A 4 15.71 22.84 -19.63
C VAL A 4 16.98 22.05 -19.95
N ASP A 5 18.08 22.41 -19.29
CA ASP A 5 19.34 21.68 -19.38
C ASP A 5 19.24 20.36 -18.59
N PRO A 6 19.29 19.18 -19.26
CA PRO A 6 19.24 17.88 -18.62
C PRO A 6 20.43 17.61 -17.70
N SER A 7 21.55 18.34 -17.86
CA SER A 7 22.77 18.14 -17.09
C SER A 7 22.59 18.42 -15.59
N LEU A 8 21.62 19.29 -15.25
CA LEU A 8 21.28 19.65 -13.88
C LEU A 8 20.81 18.46 -13.03
N ALA A 9 20.26 17.41 -13.65
CA ALA A 9 19.89 16.18 -12.95
C ALA A 9 21.10 15.46 -12.33
N TYR A 10 22.29 15.60 -12.93
CA TYR A 10 23.53 14.99 -12.44
C TYR A 10 24.24 15.85 -11.38
N ALA A 11 23.85 17.12 -11.24
CA ALA A 11 24.33 18.02 -10.20
C ALA A 11 23.49 17.98 -8.92
N ALA A 12 22.36 17.26 -8.93
CA ALA A 12 21.50 17.13 -7.77
C ALA A 12 22.28 16.46 -6.62
N PRO A 13 22.37 17.10 -5.44
CA PRO A 13 23.04 16.49 -4.31
C PRO A 13 22.32 15.20 -3.92
N ALA A 14 23.08 14.14 -3.67
CA ALA A 14 22.53 12.91 -3.11
C ALA A 14 21.79 13.27 -1.82
N ARG A 15 20.51 12.89 -1.73
CA ARG A 15 19.72 13.07 -0.50
C ARG A 15 20.53 12.50 0.66
N SER A 16 20.74 13.30 1.71
CA SER A 16 21.52 12.88 2.87
C SER A 16 20.93 11.59 3.42
N ARG A 17 21.74 10.54 3.46
CA ARG A 17 21.33 9.25 4.00
C ARG A 17 21.04 9.44 5.48
N VAL A 18 19.78 9.29 5.89
CA VAL A 18 19.40 9.29 7.31
C VAL A 18 20.15 8.14 7.98
N GLN A 19 20.95 8.44 9.01
CA GLN A 19 21.69 7.42 9.73
C GLN A 19 20.73 6.65 10.63
N PRO A 20 20.68 5.30 10.54
CA PRO A 20 19.80 4.50 11.39
C PRO A 20 20.30 4.53 12.84
N SER A 21 19.42 4.91 13.76
CA SER A 21 19.62 5.01 15.22
C SER A 21 19.67 3.66 15.95
N GLY A 22 19.41 2.55 15.25
CA GLY A 22 19.40 1.20 15.83
C GLY A 22 18.14 0.84 16.64
N HIS A 23 17.25 1.81 16.89
CA HIS A 23 15.93 1.59 17.53
C HIS A 23 14.77 1.64 16.54
N GLU A 24 15.09 1.94 15.29
CA GLU A 24 14.15 1.98 14.21
C GLU A 24 13.80 0.56 13.75
N PRO A 25 12.52 0.27 13.48
CA PRO A 25 12.12 -0.95 12.76
C PRO A 25 13.00 -1.11 11.51
N LEU A 26 13.23 -2.35 11.08
CA LEU A 26 14.22 -2.72 10.05
C LEU A 26 14.06 -2.00 8.68
N LEU A 27 13.07 -1.11 8.51
CA LEU A 27 12.61 -0.45 7.27
C LEU A 27 12.82 1.09 7.19
N GLY A 28 14.03 1.60 7.37
CA GLY A 28 14.48 2.84 6.69
C GLY A 28 14.04 4.28 7.08
N GLY A 29 12.83 4.62 7.55
CA GLY A 29 12.51 5.98 8.09
C GLY A 29 11.01 6.23 8.19
N SER A 30 10.56 7.34 8.83
CA SER A 30 9.20 7.92 9.01
C SER A 30 7.93 7.03 8.96
N LEU A 31 7.80 6.15 7.97
CA LEU A 31 6.85 5.04 7.90
C LEU A 31 7.18 3.88 8.85
N ARG A 32 8.32 3.86 9.52
CA ARG A 32 8.86 2.64 10.15
C ARG A 32 7.93 1.93 11.15
N GLN A 33 7.05 2.66 11.85
CA GLN A 33 6.12 2.07 12.81
C GLN A 33 4.86 1.49 12.16
N GLN A 34 4.56 1.89 10.93
CA GLN A 34 3.33 1.53 10.24
C GLN A 34 3.64 0.84 8.90
N ALA A 35 3.06 -0.33 8.71
CA ALA A 35 3.02 -1.01 7.44
C ALA A 35 1.69 -0.72 6.74
N VAL A 36 1.71 -0.72 5.42
CA VAL A 36 0.51 -0.87 4.62
C VAL A 36 0.16 -2.35 4.50
N TRP A 37 -1.10 -2.65 4.77
CA TRP A 37 -1.70 -3.98 4.67
C TRP A 37 -2.99 -3.91 3.87
N VAL A 38 -3.27 -4.97 3.10
CA VAL A 38 -4.47 -5.09 2.28
C VAL A 38 -5.32 -6.23 2.83
N ASP A 39 -6.56 -5.93 3.19
CA ASP A 39 -7.56 -6.94 3.52
C ASP A 39 -8.06 -7.59 2.23
N GLU A 40 -7.43 -8.70 1.84
CA GLU A 40 -7.83 -9.45 0.66
C GLU A 40 -9.29 -9.89 0.78
N ALA A 41 -9.82 -10.20 1.97
CA ALA A 41 -11.22 -10.64 2.15
C ALA A 41 -12.24 -9.60 1.68
N VAL A 42 -11.88 -8.32 1.75
CA VAL A 42 -12.70 -7.18 1.31
C VAL A 42 -12.35 -6.74 -0.11
N CYS A 43 -11.11 -6.97 -0.54
CA CYS A 43 -10.63 -6.53 -1.84
C CYS A 43 -11.45 -7.11 -3.00
N ILE A 44 -12.05 -6.23 -3.80
CA ILE A 44 -12.82 -6.59 -5.00
C ILE A 44 -11.98 -6.66 -6.28
N GLY A 45 -10.65 -6.50 -6.18
CA GLY A 45 -9.78 -6.58 -7.35
C GLY A 45 -9.92 -5.43 -8.36
N CYS A 46 -10.29 -4.23 -7.90
CA CYS A 46 -10.44 -3.05 -8.79
C CYS A 46 -9.12 -2.53 -9.39
N ARG A 47 -7.97 -2.98 -8.85
CA ARG A 47 -6.60 -2.68 -9.30
C ARG A 47 -6.16 -1.22 -9.23
N TYR A 48 -6.98 -0.31 -8.73
CA TYR A 48 -6.63 1.12 -8.71
C TYR A 48 -5.36 1.39 -7.91
N CYS A 49 -5.22 0.77 -6.74
CA CYS A 49 -4.01 0.83 -5.91
C CYS A 49 -2.73 0.41 -6.64
N ALA A 50 -2.78 -0.62 -7.49
CA ALA A 50 -1.63 -1.06 -8.28
C ALA A 50 -1.29 -0.12 -9.44
N HIS A 51 -2.23 0.73 -9.89
CA HIS A 51 -1.96 1.77 -10.88
C HIS A 51 -1.39 3.05 -10.23
N VAL A 52 -1.87 3.40 -9.03
CA VAL A 52 -1.39 4.58 -8.29
C VAL A 52 -0.02 4.34 -7.67
N ALA A 53 0.17 3.20 -6.99
CA ALA A 53 1.37 2.86 -6.22
C ALA A 53 1.88 1.47 -6.62
N GLY A 54 2.33 1.34 -7.89
CA GLY A 54 2.71 0.07 -8.50
C GLY A 54 4.00 -0.57 -7.97
N ASN A 55 4.82 0.17 -7.21
CA ASN A 55 5.98 -0.40 -6.53
C ASN A 55 5.61 -0.96 -5.14
N THR A 56 4.45 -0.56 -4.60
CA THR A 56 3.94 -0.92 -3.28
C THR A 56 2.93 -2.07 -3.36
N PHE A 57 2.01 -2.02 -4.32
CA PHE A 57 0.93 -3.01 -4.47
C PHE A 57 1.05 -3.83 -5.74
N LEU A 58 0.67 -5.11 -5.65
CA LEU A 58 0.45 -5.97 -6.81
C LEU A 58 -0.93 -6.61 -6.78
N VAL A 59 -1.42 -7.01 -7.94
CA VAL A 59 -2.63 -7.83 -8.06
C VAL A 59 -2.23 -9.29 -8.15
N GLU A 60 -2.69 -10.10 -7.20
CA GLU A 60 -2.44 -11.53 -7.15
C GLU A 60 -3.14 -12.21 -8.34
N PRO A 61 -2.44 -13.05 -9.12
CA PRO A 61 -2.94 -13.60 -10.38
C PRO A 61 -4.08 -14.62 -10.24
N VAL A 62 -4.15 -15.38 -9.15
CA VAL A 62 -5.14 -16.46 -8.98
C VAL A 62 -6.52 -15.91 -8.61
N TRP A 63 -6.58 -15.05 -7.60
CA TRP A 63 -7.82 -14.52 -7.04
C TRP A 63 -8.14 -13.11 -7.53
N GLY A 64 -7.20 -12.44 -8.20
CA GLY A 64 -7.37 -11.09 -8.73
C GLY A 64 -7.41 -9.99 -7.65
N ARG A 65 -7.00 -10.31 -6.42
CA ARG A 65 -7.03 -9.40 -5.26
C ARG A 65 -5.70 -8.67 -5.10
N SER A 66 -5.74 -7.46 -4.56
CA SER A 66 -4.51 -6.68 -4.34
C SER A 66 -3.77 -7.18 -3.09
N ARG A 67 -2.44 -7.11 -3.11
CA ARG A 67 -1.53 -7.37 -1.99
C ARG A 67 -0.50 -6.26 -1.88
N ALA A 68 -0.10 -5.93 -0.65
CA ALA A 68 1.07 -5.08 -0.41
C ALA A 68 2.35 -5.94 -0.47
N ILE A 69 3.31 -5.57 -1.32
CA ILE A 69 4.58 -6.29 -1.47
C ILE A 69 5.79 -5.58 -0.91
N ARG A 70 5.71 -4.25 -0.87
CA ARG A 70 6.80 -3.40 -0.38
C ARG A 70 6.21 -2.25 0.39
N GLN A 71 6.70 -2.09 1.61
CA GLN A 71 6.26 -1.04 2.53
C GLN A 71 6.85 0.33 2.14
N ASP A 72 8.00 0.31 1.48
CA ASP A 72 8.78 1.46 0.99
C ASP A 72 8.84 1.47 -0.55
N GLY A 73 7.79 0.93 -1.18
CA GLY A 73 7.67 0.84 -2.63
C GLY A 73 7.67 2.21 -3.30
N ASP A 74 6.75 3.05 -2.82
CA ASP A 74 6.49 4.41 -3.27
C ASP A 74 6.57 5.40 -2.10
N SER A 75 6.36 6.69 -2.35
CA SER A 75 6.33 7.68 -1.27
C SER A 75 5.06 7.53 -0.43
N THR A 76 5.12 7.95 0.84
CA THR A 76 3.97 7.88 1.76
C THR A 76 2.74 8.58 1.18
N GLU A 77 2.92 9.69 0.47
CA GLU A 77 1.84 10.45 -0.15
C GLU A 77 1.13 9.65 -1.24
N ILE A 78 1.89 8.93 -2.07
CA ILE A 78 1.35 8.07 -3.15
C ILE A 78 0.65 6.85 -2.55
N ILE A 79 1.20 6.26 -1.49
CA ILE A 79 0.56 5.14 -0.80
C ILE A 79 -0.74 5.61 -0.14
N GLN A 80 -0.75 6.80 0.47
CA GLN A 80 -1.93 7.40 1.06
C GLN A 80 -3.01 7.69 0.00
N GLU A 81 -2.63 8.20 -1.18
CA GLU A 81 -3.55 8.36 -2.30
C GLU A 81 -4.18 7.02 -2.73
N ALA A 82 -3.38 5.95 -2.84
CA ALA A 82 -3.87 4.62 -3.17
C ALA A 82 -4.86 4.07 -2.10
N ILE A 83 -4.63 4.41 -0.83
CA ILE A 83 -5.52 4.07 0.29
C ILE A 83 -6.84 4.81 0.18
N ASP A 84 -6.80 6.13 -0.06
CA ASP A 84 -7.99 6.99 -0.07
C ASP A 84 -8.89 6.78 -1.29
N THR A 85 -8.31 6.27 -2.37
CA THR A 85 -9.01 5.98 -3.63
C THR A 85 -9.60 4.56 -3.68
N CYS A 86 -9.38 3.75 -2.64
CA CYS A 86 -9.92 2.39 -2.59
C CYS A 86 -11.46 2.41 -2.41
N PRO A 87 -12.25 1.90 -3.38
CA PRO A 87 -13.71 2.01 -3.35
C PRO A 87 -14.38 1.16 -2.27
N VAL A 88 -13.65 0.22 -1.67
CA VAL A 88 -14.15 -0.69 -0.61
C VAL A 88 -13.33 -0.57 0.68
N ASP A 89 -12.42 0.40 0.75
CA ASP A 89 -11.57 0.67 1.92
C ASP A 89 -10.82 -0.57 2.44
N CYS A 90 -10.32 -1.42 1.55
CA CYS A 90 -9.61 -2.64 1.92
C CYS A 90 -8.12 -2.42 2.24
N ILE A 91 -7.62 -1.18 2.30
CA ILE A 91 -6.20 -0.87 2.51
C ILE A 91 -6.05 -0.06 3.80
N HIS A 92 -5.14 -0.49 4.66
CA HIS A 92 -4.99 0.01 6.01
C HIS A 92 -3.52 0.23 6.37
N TRP A 93 -3.25 1.35 7.07
CA TRP A 93 -2.04 1.50 7.86
C TRP A 93 -2.20 0.70 9.15
N VAL A 94 -1.27 -0.21 9.43
CA VAL A 94 -1.27 -1.07 10.60
C VAL A 94 0.11 -1.05 11.25
N PRO A 95 0.26 -1.35 12.55
CA PRO A 95 1.57 -1.54 13.15
C PRO A 95 2.35 -2.62 12.39
N TYR A 96 3.65 -2.40 12.15
CA TYR A 96 4.46 -3.34 11.38
C TYR A 96 4.50 -4.74 12.02
N GLU A 97 4.53 -4.79 13.35
CA GLU A 97 4.49 -6.01 14.15
C GLU A 97 3.21 -6.85 13.94
N ASP A 98 2.09 -6.20 13.58
CA ASP A 98 0.80 -6.88 13.42
C ASP A 98 0.64 -7.52 12.05
N VAL A 99 1.45 -7.14 11.05
CA VAL A 99 1.34 -7.63 9.67
C VAL A 99 1.38 -9.16 9.60
N ALA A 100 2.30 -9.79 10.34
CA ALA A 100 2.42 -11.25 10.34
C ALA A 100 1.16 -11.94 10.88
N GLN A 101 0.55 -11.37 11.93
CA GLN A 101 -0.69 -11.89 12.50
C GLN A 101 -1.87 -11.69 11.55
N LEU A 102 -1.97 -10.51 10.92
CA LEU A 102 -3.03 -10.19 9.97
C LEU A 102 -2.98 -11.09 8.73
N ASP A 103 -1.79 -11.36 8.19
CA ASP A 103 -1.59 -12.30 7.09
C ASP A 103 -2.01 -13.72 7.45
N GLU A 104 -1.69 -14.19 8.66
CA GLU A 104 -2.10 -15.52 9.12
C GLU A 104 -3.63 -15.60 9.31
N ARG A 105 -4.24 -14.54 9.85
CA ARG A 105 -5.70 -14.41 9.93
C ARG A 105 -6.35 -14.39 8.56
N LEU A 106 -5.69 -13.85 7.55
CA LEU A 106 -6.19 -13.83 6.18
C LEU A 106 -6.08 -15.21 5.53
N ARG A 107 -4.96 -15.91 5.72
CA ARG A 107 -4.75 -17.27 5.20
C ARG A 107 -5.73 -18.29 5.77
N SER A 108 -6.18 -18.09 7.00
CA SER A 108 -7.19 -18.94 7.65
C SER A 108 -8.63 -18.64 7.21
N GLN A 109 -8.88 -17.54 6.50
CA GLN A 109 -10.19 -17.22 5.96
C GLN A 109 -10.41 -17.90 4.61
N GLU A 110 -11.62 -18.42 4.41
CA GLU A 110 -12.04 -18.96 3.12
C GLU A 110 -12.43 -17.81 2.18
N LEU A 111 -11.56 -17.51 1.22
CA LEU A 111 -11.79 -16.45 0.24
C LEU A 111 -12.65 -16.96 -0.92
N LEU A 112 -13.84 -16.38 -1.08
CA LEU A 112 -14.69 -16.66 -2.22
C LEU A 112 -14.12 -16.05 -3.52
N PRO A 113 -14.34 -16.68 -4.69
CA PRO A 113 -14.00 -16.07 -5.97
C PRO A 113 -14.64 -14.69 -6.15
N LEU A 114 -13.96 -13.81 -6.89
CA LEU A 114 -14.54 -12.51 -7.26
C LEU A 114 -15.85 -12.72 -8.03
N GLY A 115 -16.85 -11.90 -7.73
CA GLY A 115 -18.18 -11.98 -8.33
C GLY A 115 -19.15 -12.96 -7.65
N TYR A 116 -18.70 -13.74 -6.66
CA TYR A 116 -19.61 -14.51 -5.83
C TYR A 116 -20.37 -13.58 -4.87
N PRO A 117 -21.69 -13.77 -4.66
CA PRO A 117 -22.45 -12.93 -3.74
C PRO A 117 -21.90 -13.06 -2.32
N SER A 118 -21.36 -11.95 -1.80
CA SER A 118 -20.95 -11.82 -0.40
C SER A 118 -22.00 -11.04 0.39
N GLN A 119 -21.95 -11.13 1.72
CA GLN A 119 -22.82 -10.32 2.56
C GLN A 119 -22.57 -8.83 2.27
N SER A 120 -23.66 -8.09 2.03
CA SER A 120 -23.60 -6.66 1.76
C SER A 120 -22.97 -5.95 2.95
N ARG A 121 -21.77 -5.40 2.76
CA ARG A 121 -21.12 -4.54 3.75
C ARG A 121 -21.64 -3.11 3.58
N VAL A 122 -21.81 -2.38 4.67
CA VAL A 122 -22.17 -0.96 4.61
C VAL A 122 -21.04 -0.23 3.86
N GLN A 123 -21.37 0.29 2.68
CA GLN A 123 -20.44 1.09 1.89
C GLN A 123 -20.27 2.45 2.56
N ARG A 124 -19.06 3.00 2.50
CA ARG A 124 -18.83 4.37 2.95
C ARG A 124 -19.49 5.35 1.99
N THR A 125 -20.39 6.17 2.52
CA THR A 125 -21.04 7.28 1.80
C THR A 125 -20.27 8.59 1.93
N LEU A 126 -19.28 8.66 2.82
CA LEU A 126 -18.45 9.85 3.07
C LEU A 126 -16.96 9.55 2.79
N PRO A 127 -16.21 10.55 2.27
CA PRO A 127 -14.75 10.44 2.08
C PRO A 127 -14.01 10.23 3.40
N ARG A 128 -12.76 9.76 3.33
CA ARG A 128 -11.95 9.50 4.54
C ARG A 128 -11.69 10.87 5.19
N PRO A 129 -11.88 11.02 6.52
CA PRO A 129 -11.64 12.29 7.20
C PRO A 129 -10.17 12.73 7.10
#